data_AF-A0A448ZWW1-F1
#
_entry.id   AF-A0A448ZWW1-F1
#
_cell.length_a   1.000
_cell.length_b   1.000
_cell.length_c   1.000
_cell.angle_alpha   90.00
_cell.angle_beta   90.00
_cell.angle_gamma   90.00
#
_symmetry.space_group_name_H-M   'P 1'
#
loop_
_entity.id
_entity.type
_entity.pdbx_description
1 polymer ?
#
loop_
_entity_poly.entity_id
_entity_poly.type
_entity_poly.pdbx_seq_one_letter_code
_entity_poly.pdbx_strand_id
1 'polypeptide(L)'
;MQKKFYLLTMTLLPTLPLVAAKCKTTILNNVKLNSSQIENIRKKFRFELTNAGINKYNDGSGKGKEEIKKLLFDKQEQYKSNIQKIKFDQELRKYVIIDFMDVNNLPLGHELKLRIVTDRELPVIRWTVSCAQFGIENPNGVAEEVLLEVS
;
A
#
# COMPACT_ATOMS: atom_id res chain seq x y z
N MET A 1 25.78 -43.28 63.19
CA MET A 1 25.37 -43.14 61.77
C MET A 1 23.97 -42.53 61.72
N GLN A 2 23.86 -41.23 61.39
CA GLN A 2 22.57 -40.57 61.21
C GLN A 2 22.42 -40.14 59.76
N LYS A 3 21.33 -40.57 59.14
CA LYS A 3 20.97 -40.33 57.75
C LYS A 3 20.41 -38.91 57.59
N LYS A 4 20.85 -38.26 56.51
CA LYS A 4 20.52 -36.90 56.11
C LYS A 4 19.03 -36.78 55.74
N PHE A 5 18.43 -35.62 55.98
CA PHE A 5 17.26 -35.15 55.26
C PHE A 5 17.63 -33.81 54.59
N TYR A 6 17.73 -33.81 53.27
CA TYR A 6 17.83 -32.58 52.48
C TYR A 6 16.42 -32.09 52.20
N LEU A 7 16.09 -30.90 52.70
CA LEU A 7 14.84 -30.21 52.45
C LEU A 7 14.91 -29.54 51.08
N LEU A 8 14.18 -30.07 50.10
CA LEU A 8 14.03 -29.47 48.77
C LEU A 8 12.96 -28.38 48.86
N THR A 9 13.38 -27.12 48.87
CA THR A 9 12.48 -25.96 48.84
C THR A 9 11.92 -25.78 47.43
N MET A 10 10.66 -26.15 47.21
CA MET A 10 9.91 -25.82 46.00
C MET A 10 9.49 -24.35 46.04
N THR A 11 10.09 -23.52 45.20
CA THR A 11 9.61 -22.16 44.95
C THR A 11 8.38 -22.20 44.04
N LEU A 12 7.21 -21.93 44.61
CA LEU A 12 5.97 -21.69 43.87
C LEU A 12 6.13 -20.41 43.04
N LEU A 13 6.21 -20.55 41.72
CA LEU A 13 6.10 -19.44 40.79
C LEU A 13 4.69 -18.84 40.90
N PRO A 14 4.54 -17.51 41.08
CA PRO A 14 3.23 -16.89 41.04
C PRO A 14 2.69 -17.00 39.60
N THR A 15 1.68 -17.85 39.41
CA THR A 15 0.92 -17.89 38.17
C THR A 15 0.17 -16.57 38.05
N LEU A 16 0.66 -15.66 37.20
CA LEU A 16 -0.12 -14.52 36.77
C LEU A 16 -1.43 -15.05 36.17
N PRO A 17 -2.60 -14.52 36.55
CA PRO A 17 -3.84 -14.90 35.89
C PRO A 17 -3.70 -14.51 34.41
N LEU A 18 -3.76 -15.50 33.53
CA LEU A 18 -3.95 -15.29 32.10
C LEU A 18 -5.33 -14.65 31.92
N VAL A 19 -5.37 -13.33 31.97
CA VAL A 19 -6.55 -12.56 31.60
C VAL A 19 -6.67 -12.68 30.09
N ALA A 20 -7.46 -13.66 29.65
CA ALA A 20 -7.96 -13.69 28.28
C ALA A 20 -8.93 -12.52 28.14
N ALA A 21 -8.42 -11.35 27.76
CA ALA A 21 -9.25 -10.28 27.25
C ALA A 21 -9.87 -10.81 25.95
N LYS A 22 -11.14 -11.21 26.01
CA LYS A 22 -11.93 -11.41 24.80
C LYS A 22 -12.02 -10.03 24.17
N CYS A 23 -11.24 -9.77 23.13
CA CYS A 23 -11.42 -8.57 22.30
C CYS A 23 -12.89 -8.56 21.90
N LYS A 24 -13.68 -7.69 22.53
CA LYS A 24 -15.03 -7.41 22.09
C LYS A 24 -14.81 -6.87 20.69
N THR A 25 -15.20 -7.64 19.68
CA THR A 25 -15.25 -7.16 18.30
C THR A 25 -16.22 -5.99 18.34
N THR A 26 -15.68 -4.77 18.45
CA THR A 26 -16.43 -3.57 18.14
C THR A 26 -16.94 -3.81 16.74
N ILE A 27 -18.26 -3.90 16.59
CA ILE A 27 -18.87 -3.85 15.27
C ILE A 27 -18.50 -2.46 14.77
N LEU A 28 -17.43 -2.39 14.00
CA LEU A 28 -17.03 -1.18 13.33
C LEU A 28 -18.18 -0.93 12.36
N ASN A 29 -18.99 0.08 12.65
CA ASN A 29 -20.03 0.53 11.74
C ASN A 29 -19.34 1.16 10.53
N ASN A 30 -18.78 0.31 9.68
CA ASN A 30 -18.16 0.70 8.44
C ASN A 30 -19.27 1.28 7.57
N VAL A 31 -19.01 2.43 6.98
CA VAL A 31 -19.95 3.08 6.06
C VAL A 31 -19.50 2.75 4.65
N LYS A 32 -20.39 2.15 3.86
CA LYS A 32 -20.11 1.90 2.44
C LYS A 32 -19.82 3.22 1.73
N LEU A 33 -18.73 3.27 0.97
CA LEU A 33 -18.38 4.47 0.21
C LEU A 33 -19.44 4.76 -0.85
N ASN A 34 -19.84 6.01 -0.92
CA ASN A 34 -20.65 6.52 -2.02
C ASN A 34 -19.75 6.99 -3.19
N SER A 35 -20.36 7.24 -4.34
CA SER A 35 -19.65 7.65 -5.56
C SER A 35 -18.82 8.92 -5.39
N SER A 36 -19.29 9.89 -4.60
CA SER A 36 -18.55 11.14 -4.35
C SER A 36 -17.29 10.89 -3.52
N GLN A 37 -17.35 10.00 -2.53
CA GLN A 37 -16.18 9.60 -1.76
C GLN A 37 -15.17 8.85 -2.64
N ILE A 38 -15.62 7.91 -3.48
CA ILE A 38 -14.75 7.19 -4.42
C ILE A 38 -14.09 8.17 -5.42
N GLU A 39 -14.83 9.15 -5.93
CA GLU A 39 -14.29 10.17 -6.82
C GLU A 39 -13.28 11.09 -6.10
N ASN A 40 -13.52 11.42 -4.84
CA ASN A 40 -12.55 12.16 -4.04
C ASN A 40 -11.25 11.37 -3.84
N ILE A 41 -11.31 10.05 -3.67
CA ILE A 41 -10.14 9.18 -3.63
C ILE A 41 -9.41 9.23 -4.99
N ARG A 42 -10.16 9.07 -6.10
CA ARG A 42 -9.62 9.13 -7.46
C ARG A 42 -8.84 10.42 -7.72
N LYS A 43 -9.41 11.58 -7.38
CA LYS A 43 -8.81 12.90 -7.58
C LYS A 43 -7.53 13.16 -6.75
N LYS A 44 -7.21 12.29 -5.80
CA LYS A 44 -5.96 12.37 -5.02
C LYS A 44 -4.84 11.54 -5.62
N PHE A 45 -5.14 10.69 -6.60
CA PHE A 45 -4.09 10.01 -7.36
C PHE A 45 -3.38 10.99 -8.26
N ARG A 46 -2.05 10.88 -8.29
CA ARG A 46 -1.20 11.50 -9.30
C ARG A 46 -0.23 10.49 -9.86
N PHE A 47 -0.19 10.38 -11.19
CA PHE A 47 0.77 9.51 -11.86
C PHE A 47 1.33 10.16 -13.11
N GLU A 48 2.50 10.77 -12.98
CA GLU A 48 3.06 11.66 -14.00
C GLU A 48 4.57 11.45 -14.14
N LEU A 49 5.14 11.79 -15.29
CA LEU A 49 6.59 11.92 -15.44
C LEU A 49 7.06 13.28 -14.90
N THR A 50 8.19 13.29 -14.22
CA THR A 50 8.95 14.54 -13.96
C THR A 50 9.63 15.03 -15.23
N ASN A 51 10.16 16.25 -15.24
CA ASN A 51 10.96 16.75 -16.38
C ASN A 51 12.14 15.83 -16.74
N ALA A 52 12.84 15.29 -15.74
CA ALA A 52 13.92 14.33 -15.98
C ALA A 52 13.38 12.99 -16.51
N GLY A 53 12.21 12.57 -16.03
CA GLY A 53 11.46 11.44 -16.58
C GLY A 53 11.08 11.64 -18.04
N ILE A 54 10.54 12.80 -18.41
CA ILE A 54 10.16 13.16 -19.79
C ILE A 54 11.37 13.11 -20.71
N ASN A 55 12.48 13.76 -20.32
CA ASN A 55 13.71 13.75 -21.12
C ASN A 55 14.25 12.34 -21.35
N LYS A 56 14.19 11.50 -20.30
CA LYS A 56 14.60 10.10 -20.39
C LYS A 56 13.64 9.28 -21.24
N TYR A 57 12.34 9.49 -21.08
CA TYR A 57 11.30 8.75 -21.81
C TYR A 57 11.31 9.08 -23.31
N ASN A 58 11.60 10.33 -23.66
CA ASN A 58 11.63 10.85 -25.03
C ASN A 58 13.06 10.90 -25.63
N ASP A 59 13.95 10.00 -25.22
CA ASP A 59 15.37 9.98 -25.66
C ASP A 59 15.59 9.65 -27.15
N GLY A 60 14.52 9.36 -27.90
CA GLY A 60 14.56 8.98 -29.32
C GLY A 60 15.11 7.57 -29.59
N SER A 61 15.69 6.90 -28.59
CA SER A 61 16.27 5.56 -28.69
C SER A 61 15.31 4.45 -28.23
N GLY A 62 14.28 4.82 -27.45
CA GLY A 62 13.34 3.89 -26.84
C GLY A 62 13.88 3.17 -25.60
N LYS A 63 15.20 3.27 -25.33
CA LYS A 63 15.82 2.66 -24.16
C LYS A 63 15.32 3.29 -22.86
N GLY A 64 15.22 4.62 -22.80
CA GLY A 64 14.77 5.30 -21.60
C GLY A 64 13.32 4.96 -21.20
N LYS A 65 12.43 4.71 -22.18
CA LYS A 65 11.08 4.19 -21.93
C LYS A 65 11.12 2.82 -21.23
N GLU A 66 11.92 1.89 -21.74
CA GLU A 66 12.05 0.56 -21.14
C GLU A 66 12.74 0.58 -19.78
N GLU A 67 13.71 1.47 -19.57
CA GLU A 67 14.34 1.68 -18.26
C GLU A 67 13.35 2.21 -17.21
N ILE A 68 12.47 3.15 -17.58
CA ILE A 68 11.43 3.67 -16.67
C ILE A 68 10.41 2.57 -16.35
N LYS A 69 9.98 1.78 -17.35
CA LYS A 69 9.09 0.63 -17.12
C LYS A 69 9.70 -0.39 -16.18
N LYS A 70 10.97 -0.73 -16.39
CA LYS A 70 11.71 -1.66 -15.54
C LYS A 70 11.82 -1.13 -14.11
N LEU A 71 12.18 0.15 -13.95
CA LEU A 71 12.23 0.80 -12.63
C LEU A 71 10.87 0.70 -11.91
N LEU A 72 9.77 1.03 -12.59
CA LEU A 72 8.42 0.91 -12.03
C LEU A 72 8.09 -0.51 -11.59
N PHE A 73 8.44 -1.51 -12.40
CA PHE A 73 8.23 -2.93 -12.09
C PHE A 73 9.06 -3.37 -10.86
N ASP A 74 10.36 -3.05 -10.85
CA ASP A 74 11.28 -3.43 -9.77
C ASP A 74 10.83 -2.81 -8.44
N LYS A 75 10.42 -1.54 -8.45
CA LYS A 75 9.89 -0.86 -7.25
C LYS A 75 8.55 -1.44 -6.80
N GLN A 76 7.66 -1.83 -7.72
CA GLN A 76 6.43 -2.52 -7.35
C GLN A 76 6.72 -3.82 -6.60
N GLU A 77 7.63 -4.66 -7.09
CA GLU A 77 7.96 -5.91 -6.41
C GLU A 77 8.66 -5.66 -5.07
N GLN A 78 9.56 -4.67 -5.01
CA GLN A 78 10.21 -4.25 -3.76
C GLN A 78 9.20 -3.83 -2.68
N TYR A 79 8.17 -3.07 -3.06
CA TYR A 79 7.17 -2.52 -2.13
C TYR A 79 5.87 -3.33 -2.07
N LYS A 80 5.83 -4.55 -2.60
CA LYS A 80 4.61 -5.37 -2.69
C LYS A 80 3.85 -5.53 -1.36
N SER A 81 4.58 -5.64 -0.25
CA SER A 81 4.01 -5.75 1.10
C SER A 81 3.63 -4.41 1.74
N ASN A 82 4.13 -3.29 1.20
CA ASN A 82 3.86 -1.94 1.71
C ASN A 82 3.94 -0.91 0.58
N ILE A 83 2.97 -1.01 -0.34
CA ILE A 83 2.96 -0.19 -1.57
C ILE A 83 2.83 1.30 -1.25
N GLN A 84 2.36 1.66 -0.05
CA GLN A 84 2.26 3.04 0.40
C GLN A 84 3.61 3.76 0.46
N LYS A 85 4.71 3.02 0.64
CA LYS A 85 6.06 3.59 0.67
C LYS A 85 6.58 3.97 -0.72
N ILE A 86 5.97 3.48 -1.80
CA ILE A 86 6.47 3.70 -3.16
C ILE A 86 6.53 5.19 -3.53
N LYS A 87 5.58 6.01 -3.02
CA LYS A 87 5.56 7.46 -3.26
C LYS A 87 6.72 8.22 -2.62
N PHE A 88 7.47 7.58 -1.72
CA PHE A 88 8.64 8.15 -1.06
C PHE A 88 9.96 7.61 -1.60
N ASP A 89 9.94 6.70 -2.58
CA ASP A 89 11.15 6.11 -3.14
C ASP A 89 12.01 7.17 -3.86
N GLN A 90 13.22 7.39 -3.37
CA GLN A 90 14.08 8.48 -3.84
C GLN A 90 14.55 8.28 -5.28
N GLU A 91 14.71 7.04 -5.73
CA GLU A 91 15.16 6.75 -7.09
C GLU A 91 14.01 6.94 -8.08
N LEU A 92 12.84 6.40 -7.75
CA LEU A 92 11.64 6.52 -8.56
C LEU A 92 11.21 7.97 -8.76
N ARG A 93 11.22 8.76 -7.68
CA ARG A 93 10.83 10.18 -7.71
C ARG A 93 11.69 11.07 -8.59
N LYS A 94 12.87 10.61 -9.01
CA LYS A 94 13.70 11.33 -10.00
C LYS A 94 13.04 11.36 -11.37
N TYR A 95 12.21 10.36 -11.68
CA TYR A 95 11.64 10.18 -13.01
C TYR A 95 10.12 10.21 -12.99
N VAL A 96 9.47 9.69 -11.96
CA VAL A 96 8.01 9.51 -11.88
C VAL A 96 7.47 10.10 -10.58
N ILE A 97 6.40 10.89 -10.70
CA ILE A 97 5.58 11.35 -9.58
C ILE A 97 4.49 10.30 -9.37
N ILE A 98 4.48 9.68 -8.19
CA ILE A 98 3.37 8.84 -7.73
C ILE A 98 2.85 9.48 -6.45
N ASP A 99 1.59 9.92 -6.44
CA ASP A 99 0.92 10.37 -5.23
C ASP A 99 -0.48 9.77 -5.13
N PHE A 100 -0.95 9.64 -3.90
CA PHE A 100 -2.26 9.13 -3.55
C PHE A 100 -2.58 9.54 -2.11
N MET A 101 -3.86 9.53 -1.77
CA MET A 101 -4.30 9.90 -0.42
C MET A 101 -3.58 9.09 0.67
N ASP A 102 -3.42 9.69 1.84
CA ASP A 102 -3.02 8.93 3.01
C ASP A 102 -4.06 7.84 3.30
N VAL A 103 -3.62 6.59 3.45
CA VAL A 103 -4.51 5.46 3.76
C VAL A 103 -5.20 5.63 5.11
N ASN A 104 -4.61 6.41 6.03
CA ASN A 104 -5.23 6.74 7.31
C ASN A 104 -6.42 7.69 7.16
N ASN A 105 -6.53 8.36 6.02
CA ASN A 105 -7.68 9.21 5.68
C ASN A 105 -8.82 8.42 5.01
N LEU A 106 -8.65 7.12 4.78
CA LEU A 106 -9.76 6.28 4.31
C LEU A 106 -10.78 6.10 5.44
N PRO A 107 -12.08 6.07 5.11
CA PRO A 107 -13.08 5.69 6.08
C PRO A 107 -12.74 4.35 6.74
N LEU A 108 -13.06 4.25 8.02
CA LEU A 108 -12.64 3.13 8.83
C LEU A 108 -13.10 1.78 8.25
N GLY A 109 -12.24 0.77 8.31
CA GLY A 109 -12.48 -0.55 7.73
C GLY A 109 -12.17 -0.71 6.23
N HIS A 110 -11.76 0.38 5.56
CA HIS A 110 -11.42 0.36 4.14
C HIS A 110 -9.91 0.20 3.92
N GLU A 111 -9.58 -0.52 2.86
CA GLU A 111 -8.21 -0.76 2.39
C GLU A 111 -8.07 -0.22 0.97
N LEU A 112 -6.94 0.46 0.70
CA LEU A 112 -6.54 0.88 -0.64
C LEU A 112 -5.41 -0.02 -1.14
N LYS A 113 -5.65 -0.71 -2.26
CA LYS A 113 -4.63 -1.50 -2.95
C LYS A 113 -4.24 -0.83 -4.25
N LEU A 114 -2.95 -0.87 -4.55
CA LEU A 114 -2.35 -0.27 -5.74
C LEU A 114 -1.58 -1.33 -6.52
N ARG A 115 -1.63 -1.23 -7.84
CA ARG A 115 -0.83 -2.04 -8.75
C ARG A 115 -0.44 -1.22 -9.98
N ILE A 116 0.86 -1.11 -10.20
CA ILE A 116 1.46 -0.59 -11.42
C ILE A 116 1.42 -1.69 -12.49
N VAL A 117 0.89 -1.34 -13.65
CA VAL A 117 0.76 -2.20 -14.82
C VAL A 117 1.72 -1.67 -15.87
N THR A 118 2.76 -2.45 -16.17
CA THR A 118 3.90 -2.05 -17.04
C THR A 118 3.96 -2.80 -18.37
N ASP A 119 3.09 -3.78 -18.59
CA ASP A 119 2.96 -4.57 -19.82
C ASP A 119 2.27 -3.79 -20.96
N ARG A 120 1.95 -2.52 -20.72
CA ARG A 120 1.33 -1.60 -21.69
C ARG A 120 2.37 -0.68 -22.32
N GLU A 121 1.97 -0.03 -23.40
CA GLU A 121 2.79 1.01 -24.00
C GLU A 121 3.09 2.15 -23.01
N LEU A 122 2.04 2.59 -22.32
CA LEU A 122 2.09 3.56 -21.24
C LEU A 122 1.77 2.84 -19.92
N PRO A 123 2.69 2.84 -18.95
CA PRO A 123 2.40 2.31 -17.62
C PRO A 123 1.15 2.96 -17.02
N VAL A 124 0.41 2.23 -16.19
CA VAL A 124 -0.75 2.79 -15.47
C VAL A 124 -0.80 2.30 -14.04
N ILE A 125 -1.43 3.08 -13.16
CA ILE A 125 -1.75 2.64 -11.80
C ILE A 125 -3.21 2.21 -11.74
N ARG A 126 -3.41 0.92 -11.46
CA ARG A 126 -4.70 0.39 -11.04
C ARG A 126 -4.79 0.48 -9.53
N TRP A 127 -5.94 0.94 -9.05
CA TRP A 127 -6.23 1.02 -7.64
C TRP A 127 -7.59 0.42 -7.34
N THR A 128 -7.72 -0.14 -6.15
CA THR A 128 -9.00 -0.68 -5.67
C THR A 128 -9.18 -0.27 -4.23
N VAL A 129 -10.41 0.11 -3.89
CA VAL A 129 -10.83 0.32 -2.50
C VAL A 129 -11.81 -0.78 -2.13
N SER A 130 -11.56 -1.41 -1.00
CA SER A 130 -12.37 -2.52 -0.50
C SER A 130 -12.57 -2.42 1.00
N CYS A 131 -13.69 -2.93 1.48
CA CYS A 131 -14.00 -3.09 2.89
C CYS A 131 -14.36 -4.55 3.16
N ALA A 132 -13.87 -5.12 4.27
CA ALA A 132 -14.15 -6.51 4.62
C ALA A 132 -15.66 -6.84 4.68
N GLN A 133 -16.48 -5.84 5.03
CA GLN A 133 -17.94 -5.97 5.12
C GLN A 133 -18.68 -5.78 3.79
N PHE A 134 -18.18 -4.93 2.89
CA PHE A 134 -18.87 -4.56 1.65
C PHE A 134 -18.23 -5.14 0.37
N GLY A 135 -17.11 -5.84 0.52
CA GLY A 135 -16.33 -6.36 -0.60
C GLY A 135 -15.56 -5.26 -1.30
N ILE A 136 -15.39 -5.41 -2.62
CA ILE A 136 -14.71 -4.40 -3.43
C ILE A 136 -15.72 -3.31 -3.82
N GLU A 137 -15.49 -2.10 -3.32
CA GLU A 137 -16.39 -0.95 -3.53
C GLU A 137 -16.04 -0.16 -4.77
N ASN A 138 -14.80 -0.32 -5.26
CA ASN A 138 -14.40 0.09 -6.61
C ASN A 138 -13.61 -1.05 -7.29
N PRO A 139 -14.27 -1.94 -8.05
CA PRO A 139 -13.63 -3.11 -8.62
C PRO A 139 -12.60 -2.80 -9.70
N ASN A 140 -12.61 -1.59 -10.29
CA ASN A 140 -11.74 -1.22 -11.39
C ASN A 140 -11.40 0.27 -11.37
N GLY A 141 -11.01 0.80 -10.21
CA GLY A 141 -10.42 2.13 -10.15
C GLY A 141 -9.18 2.18 -11.02
N VAL A 142 -9.27 2.82 -12.18
CA VAL A 142 -8.09 3.16 -12.94
C VAL A 142 -7.84 4.64 -12.71
N ALA A 143 -6.72 4.94 -12.08
CA ALA A 143 -6.14 6.28 -12.18
C ALA A 143 -5.49 6.31 -13.56
N GLU A 144 -6.31 6.48 -14.59
CA GLU A 144 -5.83 6.92 -15.89
C GLU A 144 -5.54 8.41 -15.76
N GLU A 145 -4.41 8.73 -15.15
CA GLU A 145 -3.73 9.97 -15.49
C GLU A 145 -2.71 9.60 -16.55
N VAL A 146 -3.21 9.74 -17.78
CA VAL A 146 -2.49 10.13 -18.99
C VAL A 146 -0.98 10.31 -18.75
N LEU A 147 -0.22 9.24 -19.02
CA LEU A 147 1.10 9.45 -19.58
C LEU A 147 0.86 10.17 -20.92
N LEU A 148 1.15 11.47 -20.95
CA LEU A 148 1.17 12.38 -22.11
C LEU A 148 -0.14 13.13 -22.43
N GLU A 149 -0.33 14.28 -21.78
CA GLU A 149 -0.40 15.53 -22.54
C GLU A 149 0.56 16.51 -21.85
N VAL A 150 1.83 16.44 -22.24
CA VAL A 150 2.67 17.63 -22.15
C VAL A 150 2.22 18.48 -23.33
N SER A 151 1.53 19.58 -23.00
CA SER A 151 1.04 20.67 -23.86
C SER A 151 1.70 20.82 -25.23
#